data_AF-A0A349YNF6-F1
#
_entry.id   AF-A0A349YNF6-F1
#
_cell.length_a   1.000
_cell.length_b   1.000
_cell.length_c   1.000
_cell.angle_alpha   90.00
_cell.angle_beta   90.00
_cell.angle_gamma   90.00
#
_symmetry.space_group_name_H-M   'P 1'
#
loop_
_entity.id
_entity.type
_entity.pdbx_description
1 polymer ?
#
loop_
_entity_poly.entity_id
_entity_poly.type
_entity_poly.pdbx_seq_one_letter_code
_entity_poly.pdbx_strand_id
1 'polypeptide(L)'
;MQWSIRNLLNPVIARCLIYGVNPFDLEFVLRKMEEKPLLNARMLDDTWMSEWEKKAQHFILLAEEEREKENMISVSDYYTLAARCYYACYLLNSDLVENKKEVYKKLVFCYRQSILNGKRKVKEVEIPFKGTTKLPAYLHLPDESKFEGPYSCVVMFTGFGSCKEELEVETQPLVERGIAVLAVDMPGTGNALFQYDIKIRAENIEYAIDQMMTYCKEEALIDENKIGTFGLC
;
A
#
# COMPACT_ATOMS: atom_id res chain seq x y z
N MET A 1 -28.73 -21.58 -1.40
CA MET A 1 -27.69 -21.19 -2.38
C MET A 1 -26.37 -21.11 -1.64
N GLN A 2 -25.47 -22.06 -1.88
CA GLN A 2 -24.12 -22.03 -1.31
C GLN A 2 -23.24 -21.22 -2.27
N TRP A 3 -22.88 -20.01 -1.88
CA TRP A 3 -21.96 -19.19 -2.67
C TRP A 3 -20.57 -19.86 -2.64
N SER A 4 -19.92 -20.00 -3.79
CA SER A 4 -18.52 -20.47 -3.81
C SER A 4 -17.64 -19.45 -3.11
N ILE A 5 -16.52 -19.90 -2.53
CA ILE A 5 -15.53 -19.00 -1.90
C ILE A 5 -15.03 -17.94 -2.89
N ARG A 6 -14.93 -18.29 -4.17
CA ARG A 6 -14.56 -17.38 -5.25
C ARG A 6 -15.60 -16.29 -5.50
N ASN A 7 -16.90 -16.61 -5.42
CA ASN A 7 -17.94 -15.60 -5.54
C ASN A 7 -17.94 -14.67 -4.31
N LEU A 8 -17.70 -15.22 -3.11
CA LEU A 8 -17.59 -14.44 -1.88
C LEU A 8 -16.40 -13.48 -1.91
N LEU A 9 -15.25 -13.95 -2.39
CA LEU A 9 -14.01 -13.19 -2.45
C LEU A 9 -13.83 -12.41 -3.75
N ASN A 10 -14.79 -12.39 -4.67
CA ASN A 10 -14.63 -11.78 -5.99
C ASN A 10 -14.10 -10.33 -5.92
N PRO A 11 -14.64 -9.43 -5.06
CA PRO A 11 -14.08 -8.07 -4.93
C PRO A 11 -12.60 -8.06 -4.50
N VAL A 12 -12.23 -8.93 -3.56
CA VAL A 12 -10.85 -9.08 -3.06
C VAL A 12 -9.95 -9.64 -4.15
N ILE A 13 -10.40 -10.67 -4.88
CA ILE A 13 -9.67 -11.30 -5.99
C ILE A 13 -9.41 -10.28 -7.10
N ALA A 14 -10.43 -9.54 -7.53
CA ALA A 14 -10.29 -8.53 -8.57
C ALA A 14 -9.27 -7.46 -8.16
N ARG A 15 -9.36 -7.00 -6.92
CA ARG A 15 -8.46 -6.00 -6.36
C ARG A 15 -7.02 -6.51 -6.23
N CYS A 16 -6.82 -7.73 -5.74
CA CYS A 16 -5.51 -8.39 -5.76
C CYS A 16 -4.88 -8.38 -7.15
N LEU A 17 -5.64 -8.74 -8.19
CA LEU A 17 -5.13 -8.76 -9.57
C LEU A 17 -4.77 -7.36 -10.09
N ILE A 18 -5.62 -6.36 -9.84
CA ILE A 18 -5.36 -4.96 -10.23
C ILE A 18 -4.07 -4.45 -9.57
N TYR A 19 -3.89 -4.73 -8.28
CA TYR A 19 -2.74 -4.24 -7.50
C TYR A 19 -1.52 -5.17 -7.53
N GLY A 20 -1.47 -6.05 -8.53
CA GLY A 20 -0.25 -6.75 -8.93
C GLY A 20 0.08 -8.00 -8.13
N VAL A 21 -0.86 -8.54 -7.33
CA VAL A 21 -0.72 -9.86 -6.72
C VAL A 21 -0.51 -10.90 -7.82
N ASN A 22 0.46 -11.80 -7.63
CA ASN A 22 0.77 -12.82 -8.62
C ASN A 22 -0.44 -13.75 -8.84
N PRO A 23 -0.93 -13.93 -10.08
CA PRO A 23 -2.13 -14.72 -10.35
C PRO A 23 -1.97 -16.21 -10.04
N PHE A 24 -0.77 -16.77 -10.15
CA PHE A 24 -0.51 -18.16 -9.78
C PHE A 24 -0.53 -18.35 -8.27
N ASP A 25 0.00 -17.39 -7.51
CA ASP A 25 -0.07 -17.43 -6.04
C ASP A 25 -1.51 -17.24 -5.56
N LEU A 26 -2.26 -16.32 -6.18
CA LEU A 26 -3.68 -16.13 -5.89
C LEU A 26 -4.47 -17.41 -6.14
N GLU A 27 -4.29 -18.05 -7.30
CA GLU A 27 -4.95 -19.33 -7.61
C GLU A 27 -4.53 -20.43 -6.63
N PHE A 28 -3.25 -20.51 -6.26
CA PHE A 28 -2.77 -21.45 -5.27
C PHE A 28 -3.47 -21.27 -3.93
N VAL A 29 -3.57 -20.04 -3.43
CA VAL A 29 -4.24 -19.73 -2.16
C VAL A 29 -5.73 -20.06 -2.25
N LEU A 30 -6.41 -19.69 -3.34
CA LEU A 30 -7.83 -20.00 -3.54
C LEU A 30 -8.09 -21.52 -3.50
N ARG A 31 -7.25 -22.32 -4.16
CA ARG A 31 -7.36 -23.80 -4.08
C ARG A 31 -7.17 -24.31 -2.66
N LYS A 32 -6.21 -23.75 -1.90
CA LYS A 32 -6.01 -24.10 -0.48
C LYS A 32 -7.21 -23.74 0.39
N MET A 33 -7.93 -22.67 0.07
CA MET A 33 -9.19 -22.33 0.73
C MET A 33 -10.29 -23.34 0.39
N GLU A 34 -10.42 -23.73 -0.87
CA GLU A 34 -11.42 -24.69 -1.35
C GLU A 34 -11.22 -26.10 -0.78
N GLU A 35 -9.98 -26.48 -0.46
CA GLU A 35 -9.63 -27.76 0.18
C GLU A 35 -10.10 -27.85 1.65
N LYS A 36 -10.36 -26.72 2.32
CA LYS A 36 -10.73 -26.70 3.75
C LYS A 36 -12.23 -26.51 3.95
N PRO A 37 -12.84 -27.18 4.95
CA PRO A 37 -14.21 -26.88 5.37
C PRO A 37 -14.23 -25.54 6.11
N LEU A 38 -14.47 -24.44 5.39
CA LEU A 38 -14.57 -23.09 5.94
C LEU A 38 -15.96 -22.87 6.57
N LEU A 39 -16.11 -23.25 7.84
CA LEU A 39 -17.41 -23.25 8.53
C LEU A 39 -17.88 -21.86 8.99
N ASN A 40 -16.97 -20.89 9.08
CA ASN A 40 -17.26 -19.51 9.50
C ASN A 40 -16.20 -18.52 9.00
N ALA A 41 -16.47 -17.21 9.16
CA ALA A 41 -15.59 -16.13 8.73
C ALA A 41 -14.18 -16.20 9.36
N ARG A 42 -14.07 -16.61 10.63
CA ARG A 42 -12.77 -16.71 11.30
C ARG A 42 -11.87 -17.78 10.67
N MET A 43 -12.42 -18.94 10.34
CA MET A 43 -11.64 -19.99 9.66
C MET A 43 -11.20 -19.58 8.26
N LEU A 44 -12.01 -18.76 7.59
CA LEU A 44 -11.68 -18.14 6.31
C LEU A 44 -10.49 -17.18 6.47
N ASP A 45 -10.58 -16.25 7.42
CA ASP A 45 -9.51 -15.29 7.75
C ASP A 45 -8.21 -16.03 8.09
N ASP A 46 -8.25 -16.98 9.02
CA ASP A 46 -7.08 -17.73 9.48
C ASP A 46 -6.41 -18.50 8.32
N THR A 47 -7.21 -19.11 7.43
CA THR A 47 -6.68 -19.83 6.27
C THR A 47 -6.08 -18.87 5.25
N TRP A 48 -6.77 -17.79 4.90
CA TRP A 48 -6.27 -16.79 3.95
C TRP A 48 -4.97 -16.17 4.44
N MET A 49 -4.95 -15.69 5.68
CA MET A 49 -3.78 -15.06 6.29
C MET A 49 -2.61 -16.05 6.36
N SER A 50 -2.85 -17.29 6.78
CA SER A 50 -1.78 -18.30 6.89
C SER A 50 -1.15 -18.66 5.55
N GLU A 51 -1.96 -18.85 4.49
CA GLU A 51 -1.42 -19.24 3.19
C GLU A 51 -0.68 -18.07 2.51
N TRP A 52 -1.17 -16.83 2.64
CA TRP A 52 -0.45 -15.65 2.15
C TRP A 52 0.81 -15.33 2.95
N GLU A 53 0.81 -15.52 4.27
CA GLU A 53 2.02 -15.36 5.10
C GLU A 53 3.14 -16.29 4.62
N LYS A 54 2.84 -17.57 4.34
CA LYS A 54 3.84 -18.52 3.82
C LYS A 54 4.46 -18.03 2.50
N LYS A 55 3.63 -17.47 1.61
CA LYS A 55 4.10 -16.89 0.33
C LYS A 55 4.96 -15.66 0.56
N ALA A 56 4.54 -14.74 1.42
CA ALA A 56 5.31 -13.55 1.76
C ALA A 56 6.69 -13.92 2.34
N GLN A 57 6.73 -14.84 3.30
CA GLN A 57 7.97 -15.31 3.93
C GLN A 57 8.90 -15.99 2.93
N HIS A 58 8.36 -16.74 1.97
CA HIS A 58 9.17 -17.31 0.89
C HIS A 58 9.85 -16.23 0.04
N PHE A 59 9.12 -15.18 -0.35
CA PHE A 59 9.72 -14.07 -1.10
C PHE A 59 10.72 -13.26 -0.27
N ILE A 60 10.47 -13.08 1.03
CA ILE A 60 11.45 -12.43 1.93
C ILE A 60 12.74 -13.25 1.99
N LEU A 61 12.64 -14.58 2.11
CA LEU A 61 13.83 -15.44 2.10
C LEU A 61 14.63 -15.28 0.80
N LEU A 62 13.96 -15.31 -0.36
CA LEU A 62 14.61 -15.08 -1.65
C LEU A 62 15.24 -13.68 -1.76
N ALA A 63 14.58 -12.66 -1.19
CA ALA A 63 15.14 -11.31 -1.15
C ALA A 63 16.46 -11.28 -0.35
N GLU A 64 16.53 -11.98 0.78
CA GLU A 64 17.73 -12.02 1.61
C GLU A 64 18.85 -12.86 0.97
N GLU A 65 18.53 -13.97 0.29
CA GLU A 65 19.51 -14.72 -0.50
C GLU A 65 20.11 -13.88 -1.64
N GLU A 66 19.32 -13.04 -2.29
CA GLU A 66 19.81 -12.11 -3.32
C GLU A 66 20.56 -10.92 -2.74
N ARG A 67 20.23 -10.49 -1.51
CA ARG A 67 20.95 -9.45 -0.78
C ARG A 67 22.38 -9.91 -0.47
N GLU A 68 22.58 -11.16 -0.07
CA GLU A 68 23.91 -11.74 0.14
C GLU A 68 24.77 -11.75 -1.13
N LYS A 69 24.14 -11.76 -2.31
CA LYS A 69 24.77 -11.69 -3.63
C LYS A 69 24.87 -10.26 -4.19
N GLU A 70 24.45 -9.25 -3.43
CA GLU A 70 24.40 -7.83 -3.84
C GLU A 70 23.48 -7.54 -5.05
N ASN A 71 22.50 -8.43 -5.33
CA ASN A 71 21.57 -8.29 -6.44
C ASN A 71 20.37 -7.38 -6.09
N MET A 72 20.61 -6.09 -5.87
CA MET A 72 19.64 -5.17 -5.27
C MET A 72 18.32 -5.00 -6.05
N ILE A 73 18.36 -5.14 -7.38
CA ILE A 73 17.14 -5.15 -8.22
C ILE A 73 16.25 -6.33 -7.82
N SER A 74 16.81 -7.54 -7.72
CA SER A 74 16.08 -8.73 -7.27
C SER A 74 15.57 -8.58 -5.84
N VAL A 75 16.35 -7.96 -4.94
CA VAL A 75 15.91 -7.67 -3.57
C VAL A 75 14.65 -6.80 -3.59
N SER A 76 14.66 -5.70 -4.35
CA SER A 76 13.50 -4.82 -4.51
C SER A 76 12.28 -5.57 -5.05
N ASP A 77 12.46 -6.38 -6.08
CA ASP A 77 11.38 -7.13 -6.73
C ASP A 77 10.76 -8.18 -5.81
N TYR A 78 11.58 -8.95 -5.08
CA TYR A 78 11.08 -9.93 -4.12
C TYR A 78 10.36 -9.29 -2.94
N TYR A 79 10.86 -8.17 -2.41
CA TYR A 79 10.12 -7.42 -1.40
C TYR A 79 8.82 -6.82 -1.93
N THR A 80 8.75 -6.46 -3.22
CA THR A 80 7.50 -6.04 -3.86
C THR A 80 6.47 -7.18 -3.87
N LEU A 81 6.90 -8.40 -4.21
CA LEU A 81 6.04 -9.58 -4.17
C LEU A 81 5.58 -9.91 -2.75
N ALA A 82 6.47 -9.83 -1.76
CA ALA A 82 6.12 -10.01 -0.36
C ALA A 82 5.11 -8.96 0.14
N ALA A 83 5.30 -7.68 -0.23
CA ALA A 83 4.35 -6.61 0.08
C ALA A 83 2.97 -6.93 -0.50
N ARG A 84 2.89 -7.37 -1.77
CA ARG A 84 1.63 -7.76 -2.41
C ARG A 84 0.93 -8.94 -1.73
N CYS A 85 1.68 -9.90 -1.21
CA CYS A 85 1.11 -10.97 -0.37
C CYS A 85 0.48 -10.41 0.91
N TYR A 86 1.15 -9.51 1.62
CA TYR A 86 0.58 -8.87 2.80
C TYR A 86 -0.58 -7.92 2.49
N TYR A 87 -0.56 -7.27 1.33
CA TYR A 87 -1.70 -6.50 0.84
C TYR A 87 -2.93 -7.37 0.60
N ALA A 88 -2.76 -8.57 0.02
CA ALA A 88 -3.86 -9.54 -0.10
C ALA A 88 -4.47 -9.90 1.27
N CYS A 89 -3.64 -10.06 2.31
CA CYS A 89 -4.13 -10.20 3.69
C CYS A 89 -4.88 -8.96 4.20
N TYR A 90 -4.34 -7.76 3.92
CA TYR A 90 -4.87 -6.49 4.39
C TYR A 90 -6.28 -6.19 3.86
N LEU A 91 -6.57 -6.62 2.62
CA LEU A 91 -7.87 -6.45 1.97
C LEU A 91 -9.02 -7.19 2.67
N LEU A 92 -8.73 -8.23 3.46
CA LEU A 92 -9.78 -8.85 4.26
C LEU A 92 -10.17 -7.94 5.43
N ASN A 93 -11.45 -7.62 5.49
CA ASN A 93 -12.05 -6.93 6.63
C ASN A 93 -12.30 -7.95 7.74
N SER A 94 -11.30 -8.11 8.60
CA SER A 94 -11.41 -8.89 9.83
C SER A 94 -11.84 -8.01 11.00
N ASP A 95 -12.70 -8.53 11.87
CA ASP A 95 -13.08 -7.88 13.13
C ASP A 95 -11.91 -7.85 14.14
N LEU A 96 -10.83 -8.59 13.86
CA LEU A 96 -9.62 -8.63 14.68
C LEU A 96 -8.68 -7.47 14.31
N VAL A 97 -8.92 -6.30 14.89
CA VAL A 97 -8.15 -5.07 14.65
C VAL A 97 -6.64 -5.28 14.82
N GLU A 98 -6.23 -6.06 15.82
CA GLU A 98 -4.80 -6.30 16.08
C GLU A 98 -4.13 -7.10 14.96
N ASN A 99 -4.82 -8.10 14.40
CA ASN A 99 -4.32 -8.83 13.22
C ASN A 99 -4.18 -7.88 12.03
N LYS A 100 -5.13 -6.96 11.84
CA LYS A 100 -5.06 -5.98 10.74
C LYS A 100 -3.88 -5.03 10.90
N LYS A 101 -3.58 -4.59 12.12
CA LYS A 101 -2.38 -3.78 12.43
C LYS A 101 -1.09 -4.53 12.14
N GLU A 102 -0.98 -5.78 12.56
CA GLU A 102 0.23 -6.59 12.35
C GLU A 102 0.45 -6.90 10.86
N VAL A 103 -0.60 -7.28 10.13
CA VAL A 103 -0.54 -7.46 8.67
C VAL A 103 -0.10 -6.17 8.00
N TYR A 104 -0.70 -5.04 8.39
CA TYR A 104 -0.37 -3.75 7.80
C TYR A 104 1.09 -3.34 8.08
N LYS A 105 1.59 -3.57 9.29
CA LYS A 105 2.99 -3.33 9.65
C LYS A 105 3.95 -4.14 8.78
N LYS A 106 3.62 -5.39 8.47
CA LYS A 106 4.42 -6.24 7.56
C LYS A 106 4.36 -5.75 6.12
N LEU A 107 3.17 -5.31 5.66
CA LEU A 107 2.99 -4.67 4.35
C LEU A 107 3.90 -3.44 4.22
N VAL A 108 3.79 -2.49 5.15
CA VAL A 108 4.60 -1.25 5.18
C VAL A 108 6.09 -1.59 5.20
N PHE A 109 6.51 -2.57 6.01
CA PHE A 109 7.91 -3.00 6.06
C PHE A 109 8.41 -3.51 4.71
N CYS A 110 7.67 -4.43 4.08
CA CYS A 110 8.07 -5.01 2.79
C CYS A 110 8.07 -3.95 1.69
N TYR A 111 7.07 -3.07 1.68
CA TYR A 111 7.01 -1.95 0.74
C TYR A 111 8.21 -1.01 0.91
N ARG A 112 8.59 -0.69 2.15
CA ARG A 112 9.82 0.08 2.46
C ARG A 112 11.09 -0.57 1.93
N GLN A 113 11.25 -1.87 2.18
CA GLN A 113 12.41 -2.60 1.65
C GLN A 113 12.40 -2.59 0.12
N SER A 114 11.23 -2.74 -0.49
CA SER A 114 11.06 -2.66 -1.93
C SER A 114 11.54 -1.31 -2.49
N ILE A 115 11.13 -0.17 -1.92
CA ILE A 115 11.56 1.15 -2.41
C ILE A 115 13.03 1.47 -2.11
N LEU A 116 13.57 1.07 -0.96
CA LEU A 116 14.95 1.36 -0.57
C LEU A 116 15.99 0.65 -1.44
N ASN A 117 15.67 -0.55 -1.92
CA ASN A 117 16.58 -1.37 -2.70
C ASN A 117 16.33 -1.23 -4.22
N GLY A 118 15.29 -0.48 -4.62
CA GLY A 118 14.88 -0.30 -6.00
C GLY A 118 15.45 0.97 -6.66
N LYS A 119 15.15 1.15 -7.95
CA LYS A 119 15.50 2.38 -8.69
C LYS A 119 14.52 3.54 -8.46
N ARG A 120 13.35 3.26 -7.88
CA ARG A 120 12.28 4.23 -7.67
C ARG A 120 12.72 5.30 -6.68
N LYS A 121 12.40 6.55 -6.98
CA LYS A 121 12.69 7.70 -6.11
C LYS A 121 11.48 7.99 -5.25
N VAL A 122 11.45 7.38 -4.07
CA VAL A 122 10.35 7.54 -3.11
C VAL A 122 10.91 8.05 -1.80
N LYS A 123 10.32 9.12 -1.27
CA LYS A 123 10.62 9.63 0.07
C LYS A 123 9.47 9.30 1.01
N GLU A 124 9.77 8.72 2.16
CA GLU A 124 8.80 8.68 3.27
C GLU A 124 8.71 10.10 3.84
N VAL A 125 7.49 10.62 3.93
CA VAL A 125 7.24 11.97 4.47
C VAL A 125 6.11 11.90 5.48
N GLU A 126 6.16 12.81 6.46
CA GLU A 126 5.12 12.93 7.47
C GLU A 126 4.59 14.35 7.43
N ILE A 127 3.31 14.49 7.10
CA ILE A 127 2.65 15.79 7.00
C ILE A 127 2.15 16.15 8.40
N PRO A 128 2.48 17.34 8.95
CA PRO A 128 1.96 17.78 10.23
C PRO A 128 0.43 17.73 10.27
N PHE A 129 -0.12 17.25 11.38
CA PHE A 129 -1.56 17.23 11.64
C PHE A 129 -1.85 17.83 13.02
N LYS A 130 -3.05 17.60 13.57
CA LYS A 130 -3.49 18.16 14.85
C LYS A 130 -2.54 17.76 15.99
N GLY A 131 -2.01 18.75 16.71
CA GLY A 131 -1.12 18.53 17.85
C GLY A 131 0.21 17.88 17.44
N THR A 132 0.52 16.72 18.00
CA THR A 132 1.76 15.96 17.71
C THR A 132 1.56 14.86 16.68
N THR A 133 0.34 14.70 16.15
CA THR A 133 0.02 13.67 15.17
C THR A 133 0.45 14.07 13.76
N LYS A 134 0.60 13.08 12.87
CA LYS A 134 1.07 13.30 11.50
C LYS A 134 0.30 12.40 10.54
N LEU A 135 0.13 12.85 9.30
CA LEU A 135 -0.37 12.01 8.20
C LEU A 135 0.83 11.35 7.50
N PRO A 136 0.93 10.01 7.53
CA PRO A 136 1.99 9.28 6.83
C PRO A 136 1.76 9.33 5.32
N ALA A 137 2.82 9.61 4.58
CA ALA A 137 2.76 9.69 3.14
C ALA A 137 4.05 9.19 2.46
N TYR A 138 3.93 8.87 1.18
CA TYR A 138 5.05 8.66 0.28
C TYR A 138 5.04 9.75 -0.79
N LEU A 139 6.17 10.44 -0.94
CA LEU A 139 6.40 11.36 -2.04
C LEU A 139 7.22 10.63 -3.12
N HIS A 140 6.52 10.26 -4.19
CA HIS A 140 7.10 9.66 -5.38
C HIS A 140 7.55 10.74 -6.34
N LEU A 141 8.80 10.65 -6.76
CA LEU A 141 9.45 11.64 -7.60
C LEU A 141 9.77 11.04 -8.98
N PRO A 142 9.65 11.84 -10.05
CA PRO A 142 10.18 11.47 -11.34
C PRO A 142 11.68 11.18 -11.30
N ASP A 143 12.16 10.45 -12.31
CA ASP A 143 13.58 10.24 -12.54
C ASP A 143 14.26 11.57 -12.92
N GLU A 144 15.08 12.11 -12.01
CA GLU A 144 15.80 13.38 -12.17
C GLU A 144 16.77 13.38 -13.38
N SER A 145 17.13 12.21 -13.90
CA SER A 145 17.92 12.12 -15.14
C SER A 145 17.10 12.40 -16.40
N LYS A 146 15.76 12.42 -16.30
CA LYS A 146 14.81 12.63 -17.41
C LYS A 146 13.98 13.88 -17.27
N PHE A 147 13.73 14.33 -16.04
CA PHE A 147 12.86 15.45 -15.74
C PHE A 147 13.54 16.39 -14.75
N GLU A 148 13.43 17.69 -14.98
CA GLU A 148 13.94 18.73 -14.08
C GLU A 148 12.78 19.32 -13.27
N GLY A 149 13.00 19.55 -11.98
CA GLY A 149 11.99 20.12 -11.07
C GLY A 149 11.95 21.66 -11.11
N PRO A 150 11.01 22.30 -10.36
CA PRO A 150 9.99 21.66 -9.52
C PRO A 150 8.92 20.94 -10.35
N TYR A 151 8.41 19.82 -9.83
CA TYR A 151 7.50 18.93 -10.55
C TYR A 151 6.03 19.29 -10.32
N SER A 152 5.19 19.14 -11.36
CA SER A 152 3.74 19.02 -11.13
C SER A 152 3.47 17.86 -10.19
N CYS A 153 2.47 17.98 -9.31
CA CYS A 153 2.16 16.96 -8.30
C CYS A 153 0.70 16.52 -8.36
N VAL A 154 0.46 15.22 -8.18
CA VAL A 154 -0.87 14.70 -7.87
C VAL A 154 -0.89 14.25 -6.41
N VAL A 155 -1.76 14.84 -5.61
CA VAL A 155 -2.07 14.33 -4.27
C VAL A 155 -3.03 13.17 -4.43
N MET A 156 -2.55 11.96 -4.10
CA MET A 156 -3.33 10.74 -4.12
C MET A 156 -3.72 10.33 -2.72
N PHE A 157 -4.99 9.98 -2.56
CA PHE A 157 -5.50 9.52 -1.28
C PHE A 157 -6.43 8.33 -1.44
N THR A 158 -6.48 7.52 -0.38
CA THR A 158 -7.23 6.28 -0.34
C THR A 158 -8.52 6.40 0.46
N GLY A 159 -9.51 5.60 0.08
CA GLY A 159 -10.78 5.41 0.78
C GLY A 159 -10.72 4.31 1.86
N PHE A 160 -11.88 3.94 2.37
CA PHE A 160 -11.98 2.94 3.43
C PHE A 160 -11.52 1.55 2.97
N GLY A 161 -10.67 0.89 3.77
CA GLY A 161 -10.14 -0.45 3.47
C GLY A 161 -8.91 -0.46 2.56
N SER A 162 -8.40 0.71 2.21
CA SER A 162 -7.23 0.95 1.36
C SER A 162 -6.06 1.53 2.18
N CYS A 163 -4.88 1.65 1.58
CA CYS A 163 -3.69 2.24 2.23
C CYS A 163 -2.72 2.84 1.20
N LYS A 164 -1.85 3.76 1.60
CA LYS A 164 -0.93 4.45 0.66
C LYS A 164 -0.01 3.50 -0.13
N GLU A 165 0.36 2.34 0.43
CA GLU A 165 1.18 1.33 -0.28
C GLU A 165 0.49 0.74 -1.51
N GLU A 166 -0.84 0.79 -1.56
CA GLU A 166 -1.65 0.33 -2.69
C GLU A 166 -1.52 1.23 -3.92
N LEU A 167 -1.38 2.54 -3.68
CA LEU A 167 -1.40 3.58 -4.71
C LEU A 167 -0.21 3.56 -5.67
N GLU A 168 0.76 2.65 -5.45
CA GLU A 168 1.93 2.46 -6.31
C GLU A 168 1.53 2.25 -7.78
N VAL A 169 0.45 1.49 -8.03
CA VAL A 169 0.03 1.13 -9.39
C VAL A 169 -0.43 2.35 -10.19
N GLU A 170 -1.19 3.24 -9.57
CA GLU A 170 -1.66 4.49 -10.16
C GLU A 170 -0.54 5.54 -10.21
N THR A 171 0.40 5.47 -9.26
CA THR A 171 1.53 6.38 -9.17
C THR A 171 2.52 6.18 -10.31
N GLN A 172 2.86 4.93 -10.61
CA GLN A 172 3.90 4.58 -11.58
C GLN A 172 3.75 5.27 -12.95
N PRO A 173 2.58 5.26 -13.63
CA PRO A 173 2.44 5.95 -14.91
C PRO A 173 2.59 7.48 -14.82
N LEU A 174 2.32 8.10 -13.67
CA LEU A 174 2.48 9.55 -13.50
C LEU A 174 3.94 9.94 -13.36
N VAL A 175 4.71 9.22 -12.53
CA VAL A 175 6.14 9.50 -12.33
C VAL A 175 6.95 9.26 -13.60
N GLU A 176 6.57 8.27 -14.41
CA GLU A 176 7.16 8.01 -15.73
C GLU A 176 6.92 9.15 -16.74
N ARG A 177 5.94 10.03 -16.47
CA ARG A 177 5.58 11.19 -17.28
C ARG A 177 6.04 12.52 -16.67
N GLY A 178 6.89 12.49 -15.64
CA GLY A 178 7.42 13.70 -15.01
C GLY A 178 6.47 14.35 -14.00
N ILE A 179 5.48 13.61 -13.50
CA ILE A 179 4.51 14.10 -12.51
C ILE A 179 4.82 13.42 -11.17
N ALA A 180 5.14 14.19 -10.14
CA ALA A 180 5.31 13.69 -8.78
C ALA A 180 3.97 13.26 -8.18
N VAL A 181 4.01 12.36 -7.20
CA VAL A 181 2.80 11.89 -6.51
C VAL A 181 3.02 11.91 -5.00
N LEU A 182 2.11 12.54 -4.28
CA LEU A 182 2.03 12.47 -2.82
C LEU A 182 0.91 11.49 -2.45
N ALA A 183 1.28 10.25 -2.12
CA ALA A 183 0.36 9.18 -1.72
C ALA A 183 0.19 9.18 -0.20
N VAL A 184 -1.03 9.43 0.30
CA VAL A 184 -1.29 9.71 1.72
C VAL A 184 -2.25 8.69 2.34
N ASP A 185 -1.93 8.25 3.56
CA ASP A 185 -2.89 7.59 4.43
C ASP A 185 -3.85 8.66 5.00
N MET A 186 -5.09 8.69 4.51
CA MET A 186 -6.14 9.56 5.02
C MET A 186 -6.62 9.16 6.41
N PRO A 187 -7.26 10.09 7.17
CA PRO A 187 -7.98 9.76 8.39
C PRO A 187 -8.84 8.49 8.26
N GLY A 188 -8.58 7.50 9.13
CA GLY A 188 -9.24 6.19 9.10
C GLY A 188 -8.56 5.12 8.25
N THR A 189 -7.43 5.41 7.61
CA THR A 189 -6.68 4.47 6.77
C THR A 189 -5.24 4.30 7.26
N GLY A 190 -4.62 3.17 6.90
CA GLY A 190 -3.19 2.89 7.13
C GLY A 190 -2.63 3.36 8.47
N ASN A 191 -1.44 3.96 8.45
CA ASN A 191 -0.76 4.42 9.66
C ASN A 191 -1.40 5.68 10.26
N ALA A 192 -2.16 6.48 9.49
CA ALA A 192 -2.93 7.57 10.06
C ALA A 192 -3.89 7.06 11.15
N LEU A 193 -4.58 5.93 10.89
CA LEU A 193 -5.38 5.25 11.91
C LEU A 193 -4.53 4.42 12.88
N PHE A 194 -3.69 3.53 12.37
CA PHE A 194 -3.07 2.51 13.24
C PHE A 194 -1.96 3.05 14.14
N GLN A 195 -1.23 4.07 13.72
CA GLN A 195 -0.12 4.67 14.46
C GLN A 195 -0.55 5.95 15.20
N TYR A 196 -1.36 6.79 14.55
CA TYR A 196 -1.71 8.12 15.10
C TYR A 196 -3.15 8.24 15.63
N ASP A 197 -3.96 7.17 15.58
CA ASP A 197 -5.39 7.16 15.96
C ASP A 197 -6.23 8.26 15.30
N ILE A 198 -5.85 8.70 14.10
CA ILE A 198 -6.57 9.70 13.32
C ILE A 198 -7.77 9.01 12.66
N LYS A 199 -8.93 9.11 13.32
CA LYS A 199 -10.18 8.49 12.87
C LYS A 199 -10.85 9.28 11.75
N ILE A 200 -11.60 8.57 10.91
CA ILE A 200 -12.45 9.18 9.89
C ILE A 200 -13.55 10.02 10.56
N ARG A 201 -13.49 11.34 10.34
CA ARG A 201 -14.48 12.36 10.73
C ARG A 201 -14.42 13.48 9.72
N ALA A 202 -15.55 14.14 9.45
CA ALA A 202 -15.59 15.26 8.50
C ALA A 202 -14.50 16.30 8.82
N GLU A 203 -14.39 16.72 10.09
CA GLU A 203 -13.38 17.68 10.57
C GLU A 203 -11.92 17.22 10.44
N ASN A 204 -11.68 15.92 10.31
CA ASN A 204 -10.34 15.37 10.14
C ASN A 204 -10.01 15.25 8.66
N ILE A 205 -10.99 14.89 7.83
CA ILE A 205 -10.84 14.81 6.38
C ILE A 205 -10.59 16.20 5.79
N GLU A 206 -11.39 17.20 6.14
CA GLU A 206 -11.20 18.58 5.69
C GLU A 206 -9.81 19.10 6.09
N TYR A 207 -9.46 18.94 7.36
CA TYR A 207 -8.15 19.38 7.85
C TYR A 207 -6.99 18.61 7.20
N ALA A 208 -7.16 17.31 6.91
CA ALA A 208 -6.13 16.53 6.22
C ALA A 208 -5.89 17.07 4.81
N ILE A 209 -6.96 17.41 4.09
CA ILE A 209 -6.87 18.02 2.76
C ILE A 209 -6.10 19.33 2.83
N ASP A 210 -6.43 20.21 3.77
CA ASP A 210 -5.70 21.47 3.95
C ASP A 210 -4.21 21.24 4.22
N GLN A 211 -3.86 20.31 5.11
CA GLN A 211 -2.46 20.02 5.43
C GLN A 211 -1.70 19.39 4.27
N MET A 212 -2.32 18.51 3.49
CA MET A 212 -1.72 17.95 2.27
C MET A 212 -1.40 19.06 1.25
N MET A 213 -2.33 20.01 1.08
CA MET A 213 -2.13 21.13 0.17
C MET A 213 -1.06 22.11 0.67
N THR A 214 -1.00 22.39 1.98
CA THR A 214 0.07 23.19 2.58
C THR A 214 1.43 22.53 2.37
N TYR A 215 1.54 21.23 2.63
CA TYR A 215 2.78 20.49 2.42
C TYR A 215 3.27 20.60 0.96
N CYS A 216 2.38 20.46 -0.03
CA CYS A 216 2.75 20.59 -1.44
C CYS A 216 3.22 22.01 -1.82
N LYS A 217 2.73 23.06 -1.16
CA LYS A 217 3.17 24.45 -1.39
C LYS A 217 4.54 24.74 -0.78
N GLU A 218 4.87 24.07 0.33
CA GLU A 218 6.12 24.28 1.06
C GLU A 218 7.26 23.37 0.58
N GLU A 219 6.94 22.24 -0.06
CA GLU A 219 7.93 21.30 -0.59
C GLU A 219 8.59 21.85 -1.86
N ALA A 220 9.87 22.19 -1.78
CA ALA A 220 10.64 22.83 -2.85
C ALA A 220 10.75 21.98 -4.14
N LEU A 221 10.54 20.67 -4.05
CA LEU A 221 10.51 19.78 -5.21
C LEU A 221 9.20 19.84 -6.02
N ILE A 222 8.15 20.48 -5.48
CA ILE A 222 6.82 20.55 -6.07
C ILE A 222 6.53 21.96 -6.58
N ASP A 223 5.95 22.05 -7.78
CA ASP A 223 5.43 23.30 -8.34
C ASP A 223 4.06 23.58 -7.73
N GLU A 224 4.01 24.55 -6.79
CA GLU A 224 2.80 24.90 -6.05
C GLU A 224 1.62 25.34 -6.94
N ASN A 225 1.89 25.72 -8.20
CA ASN A 225 0.87 26.14 -9.16
C ASN A 225 0.32 24.99 -10.02
N LYS A 226 0.84 23.77 -9.86
CA LYS A 226 0.49 22.59 -10.67
C LYS A 226 0.18 21.38 -9.79
N ILE A 227 -0.85 21.52 -8.96
CA ILE A 227 -1.31 20.45 -8.06
C ILE A 227 -2.66 19.92 -8.54
N GLY A 228 -2.72 18.61 -8.80
CA GLY A 228 -3.94 17.84 -9.05
C GLY A 228 -4.28 16.93 -7.88
N THR A 229 -5.49 16.37 -7.89
CA THR A 229 -5.92 15.39 -6.88
C THR A 229 -6.50 14.14 -7.54
N PHE A 230 -6.33 12.99 -6.88
CA PHE A 230 -6.91 11.72 -7.29
C PHE A 230 -7.33 10.91 -6.07
N GLY A 231 -8.55 10.39 -6.09
CA GLY A 231 -9.10 9.58 -5.00
C GLY A 231 -9.36 8.15 -5.45
N LEU A 232 -8.88 7.19 -4.68
CA LEU A 232 -9.14 5.76 -4.88
C LEU A 232 -10.15 5.26 -3.84
N CYS A 233 -11.14 4.46 -4.28
CA CYS A 233 -12.12 3.76 -3.42
C CYS A 233 -12.07 2.26 -3.69
#